data_AF-A0A8T4LFW2-F1
#
_entry.id   AF-A0A8T4LFW2-F1
#
_cell.length_a   1.000
_cell.length_b   1.000
_cell.length_c   1.000
_cell.angle_alpha   90.00
_cell.angle_beta   90.00
_cell.angle_gamma   90.00
#
_symmetry.space_group_name_H-M   'P 1'
#
loop_
_entity.id
_entity.type
_entity.pdbx_description
1 polymer ?
#
loop_
_entity_poly.entity_id
_entity_poly.type
_entity_poly.pdbx_seq_one_letter_code
_entity_poly.pdbx_strand_id
1 'polypeptide(L)'
;MTIISTTNIEQAKNLIKNSKEKPLIVRAQNDEFNRRILEYGRFDILLSPESGKRQRTLRSIESGLNSTLAKIATKNKISIGMDIDEIKNLEKEEKAKKIERIRQNIKICRKAKTKLALLNCKDEKNAHSFLISLGASTQQAKEALTF
;
A
#
# COMPACT_ATOMS: atom_id res chain seq x y z
N MET A 1 6.92 -15.10 -3.60
CA MET A 1 6.35 -13.73 -3.61
C MET A 1 6.24 -13.30 -5.06
N THR A 2 5.03 -13.04 -5.54
CA THR A 2 4.81 -12.66 -6.95
C THR A 2 4.38 -11.20 -7.01
N ILE A 3 5.18 -10.36 -7.65
CA ILE A 3 4.87 -8.94 -7.87
C ILE A 3 4.30 -8.79 -9.28
N ILE A 4 3.04 -8.37 -9.37
CA ILE A 4 2.39 -8.09 -10.65
C ILE A 4 2.43 -6.57 -10.88
N SER A 5 3.17 -6.15 -11.90
CA SER A 5 3.31 -4.75 -12.33
C SER A 5 2.72 -4.49 -13.72
N THR A 6 1.56 -5.07 -14.01
CA THR A 6 0.90 -4.93 -15.31
C THR A 6 -0.03 -3.71 -15.33
N THR A 7 0.01 -2.93 -16.42
CA THR A 7 -0.86 -1.76 -16.67
C THR A 7 -2.28 -2.14 -17.10
N ASN A 8 -2.45 -3.33 -17.68
CA ASN A 8 -3.73 -3.79 -18.20
C ASN A 8 -4.53 -4.60 -17.16
N ILE A 9 -5.78 -4.19 -16.93
CA ILE A 9 -6.68 -4.76 -15.92
C ILE A 9 -6.95 -6.25 -16.18
N GLU A 10 -7.15 -6.63 -17.44
CA GLU A 10 -7.51 -8.01 -17.79
C GLU A 10 -6.31 -8.95 -17.63
N GLN A 11 -5.12 -8.48 -18.00
CA GLN A 11 -3.89 -9.21 -17.77
C GLN A 11 -3.59 -9.34 -16.27
N ALA A 12 -3.79 -8.28 -15.48
CA ALA A 12 -3.66 -8.35 -14.04
C ALA A 12 -4.63 -9.38 -13.43
N LYS A 13 -5.91 -9.41 -13.86
CA LYS A 13 -6.90 -10.40 -13.41
C LYS A 13 -6.50 -11.83 -13.78
N ASN A 14 -5.98 -12.05 -15.00
CA ASN A 14 -5.52 -13.37 -15.43
C ASN A 14 -4.29 -13.83 -14.64
N LEU A 15 -3.34 -12.93 -14.38
CA LEU A 15 -2.17 -13.23 -13.54
C LEU A 15 -2.57 -13.53 -12.10
N ILE A 16 -3.54 -12.79 -11.54
CA ILE A 16 -4.10 -13.07 -10.21
C ILE A 16 -4.78 -14.44 -10.18
N LYS A 17 -5.53 -14.80 -11.22
CA LYS A 17 -6.22 -16.09 -11.33
C LYS A 17 -5.26 -17.27 -11.46
N ASN A 18 -4.15 -17.08 -12.18
CA ASN A 18 -3.17 -18.13 -12.47
C ASN A 18 -2.10 -18.29 -11.39
N SER A 19 -1.90 -17.27 -10.54
CA SER A 19 -0.92 -17.31 -9.46
C SER A 19 -1.43 -18.16 -8.30
N LYS A 20 -0.71 -19.25 -7.98
CA LYS A 20 -0.98 -20.12 -6.82
C LYS A 20 -0.13 -19.77 -5.60
N GLU A 21 0.95 -19.01 -5.80
CA GLU A 21 1.85 -18.58 -4.72
C GLU A 21 1.29 -17.40 -3.94
N LYS A 22 1.34 -17.51 -2.61
CA LYS A 22 0.99 -16.45 -1.66
C LYS A 22 2.26 -15.99 -0.91
N PRO A 23 2.36 -14.71 -0.53
CA PRO A 23 1.40 -13.63 -0.77
C PRO A 23 1.45 -13.09 -2.21
N LEU A 24 0.27 -12.78 -2.76
CA LEU A 24 0.11 -12.17 -4.08
C LEU A 24 0.07 -10.65 -3.96
N ILE A 25 1.01 -9.99 -4.64
CA ILE A 25 1.24 -8.55 -4.49
C ILE A 25 1.01 -7.85 -5.82
N VAL A 26 0.09 -6.89 -5.81
CA VAL A 26 -0.23 -6.08 -6.99
C VAL A 26 0.34 -4.68 -6.78
N ARG A 27 1.14 -4.20 -7.73
CA ARG A 27 1.65 -2.84 -7.70
C ARG A 27 0.56 -1.85 -8.10
N ALA A 28 0.36 -0.82 -7.28
CA ALA A 28 -0.60 0.23 -7.58
C ALA A 28 -0.17 1.03 -8.82
N GLN A 29 -1.15 1.40 -9.62
CA GLN A 29 -1.01 2.20 -10.84
C GLN A 29 -2.01 3.38 -10.76
N ASN A 30 -2.80 3.60 -11.82
CA ASN A 30 -3.85 4.61 -11.88
C ASN A 30 -4.97 4.35 -10.87
N ASP A 31 -5.64 5.41 -10.41
CA ASP A 31 -6.75 5.30 -9.45
C ASP A 31 -7.91 4.41 -9.93
N GLU A 32 -8.25 4.49 -11.23
CA GLU A 32 -9.30 3.64 -11.81
C GLU A 32 -8.88 2.16 -11.81
N PHE A 33 -7.62 1.88 -12.14
CA PHE A 33 -7.06 0.54 -12.09
C PHE A 33 -7.07 -0.01 -10.66
N ASN A 34 -6.57 0.78 -9.70
CA ASN A 34 -6.53 0.42 -8.28
C ASN A 34 -7.93 0.12 -7.75
N ARG A 35 -8.93 0.94 -8.09
CA ARG A 35 -10.33 0.71 -7.70
C ARG A 35 -10.85 -0.61 -8.25
N ARG A 36 -10.73 -0.85 -9.55
CA ARG A 36 -11.24 -2.07 -10.20
C ARG A 36 -10.56 -3.34 -9.69
N ILE A 37 -9.26 -3.26 -9.39
CA ILE A 37 -8.52 -4.39 -8.82
C ILE A 37 -8.93 -4.63 -7.37
N LEU A 38 -9.01 -3.58 -6.56
CA LEU A 38 -9.50 -3.68 -5.19
C LEU A 38 -10.91 -4.29 -5.15
N GLU A 39 -11.80 -3.89 -6.08
CA GLU A 39 -13.15 -4.46 -6.22
C GLU A 39 -13.13 -5.93 -6.66
N TYR A 40 -12.22 -6.33 -7.56
CA TYR A 40 -12.09 -7.71 -8.01
C TYR A 40 -11.71 -8.67 -6.87
N GLY A 41 -10.86 -8.22 -5.94
CA GLY A 41 -10.63 -8.88 -4.65
C GLY A 41 -10.23 -10.35 -4.73
N ARG A 42 -8.95 -10.64 -5.02
CA ARG A 42 -8.37 -12.02 -5.04
C ARG A 42 -6.85 -12.04 -4.79
N PHE A 43 -6.31 -10.99 -4.21
CA PHE A 43 -4.88 -10.83 -3.93
C PHE A 43 -4.70 -10.33 -2.50
N ASP A 44 -3.48 -10.43 -1.97
CA ASP A 44 -3.23 -10.21 -0.54
C ASP A 44 -2.79 -8.77 -0.25
N ILE A 45 -1.98 -8.16 -1.12
CA ILE A 45 -1.35 -6.86 -0.86
C ILE A 45 -1.41 -5.93 -2.08
N LEU A 46 -1.87 -4.68 -1.88
CA LEU A 46 -1.73 -3.60 -2.85
C LEU A 46 -0.50 -2.76 -2.52
N LEU A 47 0.54 -2.83 -3.33
CA LEU A 47 1.83 -2.18 -3.08
C LEU A 47 1.87 -0.73 -3.56
N SER A 48 2.32 0.18 -2.70
CA SER A 48 2.68 1.56 -3.00
C SER A 48 1.61 2.39 -3.73
N PRO A 49 0.37 2.54 -3.19
CA PRO A 49 -0.64 3.46 -3.75
C PRO A 49 -0.17 4.92 -3.83
N GLU A 50 0.86 5.26 -3.04
CA GLU A 50 1.56 6.55 -2.98
C GLU A 50 2.34 6.90 -4.25
N SER A 51 2.74 5.86 -5.00
CA SER A 51 3.62 5.97 -6.15
C SER A 51 2.81 6.49 -7.33
N GLY A 52 2.88 7.81 -7.57
CA GLY A 52 2.21 8.48 -8.69
C GLY A 52 2.36 9.99 -8.65
N LYS A 53 1.99 10.65 -9.75
CA LYS A 53 1.82 12.11 -9.81
C LYS A 53 0.58 12.48 -9.00
N ARG A 54 0.78 12.81 -7.73
CA ARG A 54 -0.30 13.22 -6.83
C ARG A 54 -0.27 14.72 -6.63
N GLN A 55 -1.42 15.37 -6.78
CA GLN A 55 -1.50 16.79 -6.58
C GLN A 55 -1.57 17.12 -5.09
N ARG A 56 -0.97 18.25 -4.74
CA ARG A 56 -1.06 18.84 -3.41
C ARG A 56 -1.93 20.07 -3.54
N THR A 57 -3.11 20.02 -2.93
CA THR A 57 -3.98 21.19 -2.77
C THR A 57 -3.72 21.81 -1.40
N LEU A 58 -4.02 23.11 -1.23
CA LEU A 58 -3.93 23.80 0.07
C LEU A 58 -4.61 23.04 1.23
N ARG A 59 -5.68 22.29 0.93
CA ARG A 59 -6.51 21.60 1.93
C ARG A 59 -6.17 20.11 2.12
N SER A 60 -5.60 19.46 1.10
CA SER A 60 -5.45 18.01 1.08
C SER A 60 -4.30 17.56 0.19
N ILE A 61 -3.62 16.52 0.66
CA ILE A 61 -2.63 15.79 -0.12
C ILE A 61 -3.34 14.59 -0.72
N GLU A 62 -3.17 14.35 -2.02
CA GLU A 62 -3.57 13.08 -2.62
C GLU A 62 -2.49 12.03 -2.34
N SER A 63 -2.85 10.97 -1.62
CA SER A 63 -1.97 9.83 -1.30
C SER A 63 -2.35 8.57 -2.08
N GLY A 64 -3.29 8.69 -3.03
CA GLY A 64 -3.76 7.56 -3.83
C GLY A 64 -4.62 6.54 -3.09
N LEU A 65 -4.91 6.80 -1.82
CA LEU A 65 -5.89 6.07 -1.05
C LEU A 65 -6.96 7.03 -0.55
N ASN A 66 -8.21 6.65 -0.77
CA ASN A 66 -9.36 7.33 -0.21
C ASN A 66 -10.04 6.43 0.82
N SER A 67 -10.85 7.03 1.69
CA SER A 67 -11.64 6.28 2.69
C SER A 67 -12.51 5.19 2.04
N THR A 68 -13.06 5.45 0.87
CA THR A 68 -13.83 4.46 0.08
C THR A 68 -12.96 3.30 -0.38
N LEU A 69 -11.78 3.56 -0.95
CA LEU A 69 -10.86 2.52 -1.41
C LEU A 69 -10.34 1.67 -0.25
N ALA A 70 -10.03 2.31 0.88
CA ALA A 70 -9.61 1.61 2.09
C ALA A 70 -10.72 0.69 2.64
N LYS A 71 -11.98 1.14 2.62
CA LYS A 71 -13.13 0.28 3.00
C LYS A 71 -13.31 -0.91 2.05
N ILE A 72 -13.13 -0.71 0.74
CA ILE A 72 -13.17 -1.81 -0.25
C ILE A 72 -12.04 -2.80 0.04
N ALA A 73 -10.82 -2.31 0.31
CA ALA A 73 -9.69 -3.15 0.68
C ALA A 73 -9.99 -3.99 1.94
N THR A 74 -10.54 -3.36 2.99
CA THR A 74 -10.94 -4.07 4.22
C THR A 74 -12.01 -5.13 3.94
N LYS A 75 -13.03 -4.82 3.13
CA LYS A 75 -14.11 -5.75 2.77
C LYS A 75 -13.56 -6.99 2.05
N ASN A 76 -12.57 -6.78 1.18
CA ASN A 76 -11.95 -7.84 0.38
C ASN A 76 -10.69 -8.44 1.04
N LYS A 77 -10.41 -8.10 2.30
CA LYS A 77 -9.27 -8.57 3.10
C LYS A 77 -7.89 -8.30 2.46
N ILE A 78 -7.79 -7.21 1.69
CA ILE A 78 -6.56 -6.76 1.05
C ILE A 78 -5.81 -5.83 2.00
N SER A 79 -4.50 -6.03 2.12
CA SER A 79 -3.61 -5.18 2.90
C SER A 79 -2.97 -4.10 2.02
N ILE A 80 -2.71 -2.92 2.57
CA ILE A 80 -1.98 -1.85 1.89
C ILE A 80 -0.49 -1.99 2.17
N GLY A 81 0.26 -2.30 1.12
CA GLY A 81 1.70 -2.54 1.12
C GLY A 81 2.51 -1.27 0.94
N MET A 82 3.61 -1.17 1.69
CA MET A 82 4.65 -0.15 1.50
C MET A 82 6.00 -0.84 1.32
N ASP A 83 6.81 -0.35 0.39
CA ASP A 83 8.14 -0.89 0.13
C ASP A 83 9.22 0.05 0.68
N ILE A 84 10.09 -0.45 1.55
CA ILE A 84 11.18 0.35 2.15
C ILE A 84 12.29 0.65 1.16
N ASP A 85 12.62 -0.27 0.27
CA ASP A 85 13.72 -0.08 -0.68
C ASP A 85 13.38 1.04 -1.67
N GLU A 86 12.11 1.10 -2.09
CA GLU A 86 11.59 2.22 -2.87
C GLU A 86 11.73 3.57 -2.15
N ILE A 87 11.65 3.60 -0.82
CA ILE A 87 11.82 4.85 -0.05
C ILE A 87 13.31 5.17 0.13
N LYS A 88 14.15 4.13 0.22
CA LYS A 88 15.59 4.29 0.44
C LYS A 88 16.30 4.88 -0.78
N ASN A 89 15.91 4.45 -1.97
CA ASN A 89 16.54 4.81 -3.24
C ASN A 89 16.08 6.15 -3.85
N LEU A 90 15.16 6.87 -3.19
CA LEU A 90 14.67 8.18 -3.64
C LEU A 90 15.56 9.34 -3.18
N GLU A 91 15.58 10.41 -3.97
CA GLU A 91 16.20 11.68 -3.60
C GLU A 91 15.53 12.33 -2.39
N LYS A 92 16.25 13.22 -1.69
CA LYS A 92 15.81 13.83 -0.42
C LYS A 92 14.41 14.45 -0.48
N GLU A 93 14.12 15.23 -1.53
CA GLU A 93 12.82 15.88 -1.68
C GLU A 93 11.68 14.89 -1.99
N GLU A 94 11.92 13.96 -2.91
CA GLU A 94 10.93 12.95 -3.28
C GLU A 94 10.64 12.00 -2.13
N LYS A 95 11.67 11.66 -1.36
CA LYS A 95 11.57 10.86 -0.14
C LYS A 95 10.69 11.54 0.90
N ALA A 96 10.89 12.84 1.14
CA ALA A 96 10.05 13.61 2.06
C ALA A 96 8.57 13.62 1.61
N LYS A 97 8.32 13.85 0.31
CA LYS A 97 6.98 13.81 -0.28
C LYS A 97 6.34 12.42 -0.16
N LYS A 98 7.08 11.35 -0.39
CA LYS A 98 6.56 9.97 -0.27
C LYS A 98 6.24 9.61 1.19
N ILE A 99 7.09 10.01 2.13
CA ILE A 99 6.86 9.82 3.57
C ILE A 99 5.61 10.58 4.05
N GLU A 100 5.39 11.81 3.58
CA GLU A 100 4.18 12.58 3.90
C GLU A 100 2.91 11.84 3.47
N ARG A 101 2.92 11.26 2.27
CA ARG A 101 1.78 10.49 1.75
C ARG A 101 1.57 9.19 2.53
N ILE A 102 2.66 8.48 2.86
CA ILE A 102 2.66 7.29 3.74
C ILE A 102 1.97 7.56 5.07
N ARG A 103 2.33 8.67 5.70
CA ARG A 103 1.73 9.09 6.96
C ARG A 103 0.22 9.35 6.82
N GLN A 104 -0.21 9.89 5.69
CA GLN A 104 -1.63 10.08 5.39
C GLN A 104 -2.35 8.73 5.18
N ASN A 105 -1.76 7.81 4.42
CA ASN A 105 -2.34 6.49 4.18
C ASN A 105 -2.45 5.67 5.46
N ILE A 106 -1.46 5.71 6.34
CA ILE A 106 -1.54 5.08 7.66
C ILE A 106 -2.75 5.60 8.45
N LYS A 107 -3.00 6.91 8.42
CA LYS A 107 -4.17 7.52 9.07
C LYS A 107 -5.49 7.08 8.43
N ILE A 108 -5.55 6.95 7.11
CA ILE A 108 -6.73 6.49 6.38
C ILE A 108 -7.00 5.02 6.68
N CYS A 109 -5.97 4.16 6.58
CA CYS A 109 -6.04 2.74 6.92
C CYS A 109 -6.48 2.54 8.38
N ARG A 110 -5.99 3.36 9.32
CA ARG A 110 -6.42 3.32 10.73
C ARG A 110 -7.91 3.62 10.88
N LYS A 111 -8.43 4.62 10.17
CA LYS A 111 -9.86 4.95 10.19
C LYS A 111 -10.73 3.86 9.54
N ALA A 112 -10.25 3.26 8.46
CA ALA A 112 -10.96 2.23 7.71
C ALA A 112 -10.72 0.80 8.25
N LYS A 113 -9.91 0.65 9.30
CA LYS A 113 -9.45 -0.64 9.85
C LYS A 113 -8.83 -1.56 8.80
N THR A 114 -8.16 -0.96 7.81
CA THR A 114 -7.46 -1.68 6.75
C THR A 114 -6.09 -2.13 7.26
N LYS A 115 -5.72 -3.38 6.96
CA LYS A 115 -4.41 -3.91 7.31
C LYS A 115 -3.31 -3.22 6.50
N LEU A 116 -2.16 -3.02 7.14
CA LEU A 116 -0.95 -2.53 6.50
C LEU A 116 -0.04 -3.74 6.24
N ALA A 117 0.86 -3.64 5.27
CA ALA A 117 1.93 -4.60 5.06
C ALA A 117 3.21 -3.82 4.73
N LEU A 118 4.33 -4.19 5.32
CA LEU A 118 5.61 -3.54 5.09
C LEU A 118 6.59 -4.52 4.46
N LEU A 119 7.02 -4.22 3.24
CA LEU A 119 7.88 -5.08 2.44
C LEU A 119 9.33 -4.63 2.51
N ASN A 120 10.22 -5.61 2.31
CA ASN A 120 11.67 -5.46 2.32
C ASN A 120 12.27 -4.98 3.65
N CYS A 121 11.72 -5.44 4.78
CA CYS A 121 12.33 -5.26 6.09
C CYS A 121 13.37 -6.34 6.39
N LYS A 122 14.61 -5.92 6.66
CA LYS A 122 15.66 -6.83 7.15
C LYS A 122 15.57 -7.07 8.67
N ASP A 123 14.96 -6.16 9.41
CA ASP A 123 14.91 -6.20 10.88
C ASP A 123 13.52 -5.76 11.36
N GLU A 124 12.84 -6.65 12.10
CA GLU A 124 11.47 -6.45 12.58
C GLU A 124 11.36 -5.30 13.59
N LYS A 125 12.37 -5.10 14.44
CA LYS A 125 12.34 -4.04 15.47
C LYS A 125 12.48 -2.65 14.84
N ASN A 126 13.36 -2.54 13.85
CA ASN A 126 13.52 -1.30 13.08
C ASN A 126 12.27 -1.00 12.25
N ALA A 127 11.68 -2.02 11.65
CA ALA A 127 10.44 -1.89 10.89
C ALA A 127 9.27 -1.40 11.76
N HIS A 128 9.13 -1.99 12.96
CA HIS A 128 8.13 -1.60 13.94
C HIS A 128 8.33 -0.15 14.40
N SER A 129 9.56 0.22 14.73
CA SER A 129 9.91 1.59 15.16
C SER A 129 9.66 2.61 14.05
N PHE A 130 9.94 2.24 12.79
CA PHE A 130 9.68 3.08 11.62
C PHE A 130 8.18 3.35 11.44
N LEU A 131 7.33 2.31 11.51
CA LEU A 131 5.88 2.48 11.40
C LEU A 131 5.30 3.35 12.52
N ILE A 132 5.79 3.19 13.76
CA ILE A 132 5.39 4.03 14.89
C ILE A 132 5.80 5.49 14.64
N SER A 133 7.02 5.74 14.16
CA SER A 133 7.49 7.09 13.83
C SER A 133 6.64 7.75 12.74
N LEU A 134 6.04 6.97 11.85
CA LEU A 134 5.13 7.46 10.82
C LEU A 134 3.69 7.68 11.33
N GLY A 135 3.37 7.29 12.56
CA GLY A 135 2.07 7.51 13.21
C GLY A 135 1.14 6.29 13.22
N ALA A 136 1.66 5.09 12.94
CA ALA A 136 0.92 3.84 13.16
C ALA A 136 0.79 3.55 14.66
N SER A 137 -0.29 2.88 15.07
CA SER A 137 -0.37 2.34 16.43
C SER A 137 0.52 1.10 16.58
N THR A 138 0.89 0.75 17.82
CA THR A 138 1.66 -0.46 18.13
C THR A 138 1.01 -1.73 17.58
N GLN A 139 -0.31 -1.84 17.69
CA GLN A 139 -1.07 -2.97 17.15
C GLN A 139 -1.00 -3.01 15.62
N GLN A 140 -1.18 -1.88 14.94
CA GLN A 140 -1.07 -1.80 13.49
C GLN A 140 0.34 -2.14 13.01
N ALA A 141 1.37 -1.66 13.72
CA ALA A 141 2.76 -1.93 13.37
C ALA A 141 3.11 -3.42 13.50
N LYS A 142 2.58 -4.10 14.53
CA LYS A 142 2.76 -5.55 14.71
C LYS A 142 2.04 -6.35 13.63
N GLU A 143 0.77 -6.02 13.34
CA GLU A 143 0.02 -6.66 12.27
C GLU A 143 0.65 -6.42 10.90
N ALA A 144 1.27 -5.26 10.69
CA ALA A 144 1.90 -4.90 9.44
C ALA A 144 3.16 -5.69 9.09
N LEU A 145 3.72 -6.43 10.04
CA LEU A 145 4.90 -7.29 9.85
C LEU A 145 4.51 -8.77 9.71
N THR A 146 3.26 -9.11 9.97
CA THR A 146 2.77 -10.50 9.96
C THR A 146 1.83 -10.67 8.76
N PHE A 147 2.35 -11.12 7.62
CA PHE A 147 1.58 -11.33 6.38
C PHE A 147 2.04 -12.58 5.61
#